data_AF-A0A562N7Y4-F1
#
_entry.id   AF-A0A562N7Y4-F1
#
_cell.length_a   1.000
_cell.length_b   1.000
_cell.length_c   1.000
_cell.angle_alpha   90.00
_cell.angle_beta   90.00
_cell.angle_gamma   90.00
#
_symmetry.space_group_name_H-M   'P 1'
#
loop_
_entity.id
_entity.type
_entity.pdbx_description
1 polymer ?
#
loop_
_entity_poly.entity_id
_entity_poly.type
_entity_poly.pdbx_seq_one_letter_code
_entity_poly.pdbx_strand_id
1 'polypeptide(L)' 'MNWDIIQGKWEQLKGGVKEKWGDLTDDDLTQIEGNKDKLAGKLQERYGWAKEDADQQINDYFRDKS' A
#
# COMPACT_ATOMS: atom_id res chain seq x y z
N MET A 1 -1.05 13.34 2.11
CA MET A 1 -1.37 12.80 3.47
C MET A 1 -0.08 12.35 4.18
N ASN A 2 -0.01 12.44 5.52
CA ASN A 2 1.10 11.87 6.30
C ASN A 2 0.92 10.36 6.50
N TRP A 3 2.01 9.60 6.52
CA TRP A 3 1.95 8.14 6.67
C TRP A 3 1.34 7.70 8.00
N ASP A 4 1.57 8.44 9.07
CA ASP A 4 0.95 8.20 10.39
C ASP A 4 -0.58 8.14 10.32
N ILE A 5 -1.19 9.03 9.52
CA ILE A 5 -2.64 9.07 9.30
C ILE A 5 -3.10 7.85 8.48
N ILE A 6 -2.30 7.42 7.50
CA ILE A 6 -2.59 6.26 6.66
C ILE A 6 -2.58 5.00 7.53
N GLN A 7 -1.59 4.85 8.40
CA GLN A 7 -1.51 3.74 9.34
C GLN A 7 -2.72 3.72 10.27
N GLY A 8 -3.10 4.87 10.86
CA GLY A 8 -4.27 4.97 11.73
C GLY A 8 -5.62 4.71 11.03
N LYS A 9 -5.69 4.93 9.70
CA LYS A 9 -6.89 4.69 8.88
C LYS A 9 -6.78 3.45 7.99
N TRP A 10 -5.77 2.60 8.20
CA TRP A 10 -5.43 1.51 7.29
C TRP A 10 -6.62 0.58 7.03
N GLU A 11 -7.36 0.21 8.07
CA GLU A 11 -8.57 -0.62 7.99
C GLU A 11 -9.62 -0.07 7.00
N GLN A 12 -9.75 1.26 6.89
CA GLN A 12 -10.69 1.90 5.97
C GLN A 12 -10.10 2.03 4.56
N LEU A 13 -8.77 2.20 4.47
CA LEU A 13 -8.06 2.43 3.20
C LEU A 13 -7.72 1.13 2.47
N LYS A 14 -7.54 0.01 3.19
CA LYS A 14 -7.09 -1.28 2.63
C LYS A 14 -8.00 -1.79 1.52
N GLY A 15 -9.31 -1.50 1.57
CA GLY A 15 -10.24 -1.83 0.49
C GLY A 15 -9.87 -1.15 -0.84
N GLY A 16 -9.54 0.15 -0.79
CA GLY A 16 -9.09 0.87 -1.98
C GLY A 16 -7.68 0.45 -2.43
N VAL A 17 -6.80 0.10 -1.49
CA VAL A 17 -5.48 -0.49 -1.80
C VAL A 17 -5.65 -1.80 -2.57
N LYS A 18 -6.57 -2.67 -2.13
CA LYS A 18 -6.92 -3.91 -2.84
C LYS A 18 -7.46 -3.66 -4.25
N GLU A 19 -8.31 -2.65 -4.41
CA GLU A 19 -8.86 -2.27 -5.72
C GLU A 19 -7.78 -1.74 -6.66
N LYS A 20 -6.89 -0.88 -6.15
CA LYS A 20 -5.76 -0.33 -6.91
C LYS A 20 -4.75 -1.39 -7.31
N TRP A 21 -4.44 -2.30 -6.39
CA TRP A 21 -3.48 -3.38 -6.55
C TRP A 21 -4.18 -4.72 -6.39
N GLY A 22 -4.97 -5.10 -7.40
CA GLY A 22 -5.81 -6.31 -7.39
C GLY A 22 -5.09 -7.64 -7.16
N ASP A 23 -3.77 -7.68 -7.33
CA ASP A 23 -2.96 -8.85 -7.01
C ASP A 23 -2.71 -9.01 -5.49
N LEU A 24 -2.87 -7.96 -4.68
CA LEU A 24 -2.76 -8.05 -3.22
C LEU A 24 -3.98 -8.76 -2.63
N THR A 25 -3.74 -9.74 -1.76
CA THR A 25 -4.82 -10.44 -1.05
C THR A 25 -5.22 -9.73 0.24
N ASP A 26 -6.37 -10.12 0.80
CA ASP A 26 -6.82 -9.60 2.09
C ASP A 26 -5.83 -9.93 3.23
N ASP A 27 -5.17 -11.08 3.14
CA ASP A 27 -4.13 -11.50 4.08
C ASP A 27 -2.90 -10.60 3.96
N ASP A 28 -2.42 -10.32 2.74
CA ASP A 28 -1.30 -9.39 2.52
C ASP A 28 -1.59 -8.02 3.13
N LEU A 29 -2.79 -7.49 2.89
CA LEU A 29 -3.23 -6.19 3.40
C LEU A 29 -3.32 -6.18 4.93
N THR A 30 -3.74 -7.30 5.52
CA THR A 30 -3.75 -7.47 6.98
C THR A 30 -2.33 -7.51 7.54
N GLN A 31 -1.41 -8.25 6.90
CA GLN A 31 0.00 -8.32 7.30
C GLN A 31 0.74 -6.98 7.17
N ILE A 32 0.38 -6.19 6.15
CA ILE A 32 0.94 -4.86 5.90
C ILE A 32 0.62 -3.92 7.06
N GLU A 33 -0.59 -3.97 7.62
CA GLU A 33 -1.01 -3.19 8.80
C GLU A 33 -0.70 -1.68 8.67
N GLY A 34 -0.82 -1.14 7.45
CA GLY A 34 -0.52 0.26 7.17
C GLY A 34 0.96 0.63 7.24
N ASN A 35 1.87 -0.34 7.18
CA ASN A 35 3.31 -0.11 7.11
C ASN A 35 3.78 0.05 5.66
N LYS A 36 4.47 1.17 5.36
CA LYS A 36 4.89 1.52 4.00
C LYS A 36 5.87 0.52 3.40
N ASP A 37 6.90 0.17 4.16
CA ASP A 37 7.93 -0.77 3.72
C ASP A 37 7.36 -2.16 3.49
N LYS A 38 6.40 -2.61 4.32
CA LYS A 38 5.69 -3.88 4.07
C LYS A 38 4.86 -3.84 2.79
N LEU A 39 4.13 -2.75 2.55
CA LEU A 39 3.36 -2.57 1.32
C LEU A 39 4.29 -2.58 0.10
N ALA A 40 5.40 -1.85 0.17
CA ALA A 40 6.41 -1.83 -0.89
C ALA A 40 7.03 -3.21 -1.11
N GLY A 41 7.32 -3.97 -0.03
CA GLY A 41 7.81 -5.34 -0.10
C GLY A 41 6.84 -6.25 -0.85
N LYS A 42 5.56 -6.24 -0.47
CA LYS A 42 4.52 -7.03 -1.14
C LYS A 42 4.35 -6.64 -2.60
N LEU A 43 4.41 -5.35 -2.92
CA LEU A 43 4.34 -4.90 -4.31
C LEU A 43 5.53 -5.40 -5.15
N GLN A 44 6.74 -5.41 -4.58
CA GLN A 44 7.91 -6.01 -5.23
C GLN A 44 7.71 -7.52 -5.45
N GLU A 45 7.21 -8.25 -4.47
CA GLU A 45 6.99 -9.71 -4.56
C GLU A 45 5.90 -10.09 -5.58
N ARG A 46 4.81 -9.31 -5.64
CA ARG A 46 3.63 -9.62 -6.46
C ARG A 46 3.75 -9.11 -7.89
N TYR A 47 4.29 -7.91 -8.07
CA TYR A 47 4.38 -7.24 -9.37
C TYR A 47 5.79 -7.24 -9.96
N GLY A 48 6.81 -7.66 -9.20
CA GLY A 48 8.20 -7.63 -9.65
C GLY A 48 8.77 -6.22 -9.79
N TRP A 49 8.17 -5.22 -9.15
CA TRP A 49 8.61 -3.84 -9.22
C TRP A 49 9.93 -3.63 -8.48
N ALA A 50 10.68 -2.61 -8.88
CA ALA A 50 11.78 -2.12 -8.05
C ALA A 50 11.22 -1.41 -6.80
N LYS A 51 12.02 -1.33 -5.74
CA LYS A 51 11.64 -0.63 -4.51
C LYS A 51 11.22 0.82 -4.78
N GLU A 52 11.92 1.51 -5.68
CA GLU A 52 11.63 2.90 -6.04
C GLU A 52 10.27 3.03 -6.74
N ASP A 53 9.97 2.16 -7.71
CA ASP A 53 8.67 2.13 -8.38
C ASP A 53 7.54 1.82 -7.39
N ALA A 54 7.73 0.82 -6.52
CA ALA A 54 6.75 0.48 -5.50
C ALA A 54 6.48 1.67 -4.55
N ASP A 55 7.54 2.32 -4.06
CA ASP A 55 7.41 3.49 -3.18
C ASP A 55 6.71 4.65 -3.90
N GLN A 56 7.05 4.88 -5.18
CA GLN A 56 6.42 5.91 -6.00
C GLN A 56 4.92 5.63 -6.19
N GLN A 57 4.53 4.40 -6.52
CA GLN A 57 3.12 4.01 -6.67
C GLN A 57 2.34 4.20 -5.38
N ILE A 58 2.93 3.84 -4.23
CA ILE A 58 2.33 4.04 -2.92
C ILE A 58 2.13 5.52 -2.64
N ASN A 59 3.19 6.32 -2.79
CA ASN A 59 3.12 7.76 -2.54
C ASN A 59 2.11 8.43 -3.47
N ASP A 60 2.09 8.10 -4.75
CA ASP A 60 1.16 8.65 -5.75
C ASP A 60 -0.30 8.38 -5.34
N TYR A 61 -0.61 7.12 -5.01
CA TYR A 61 -1.95 6.72 -4.60
C TYR A 61 -2.44 7.45 -3.35
N PHE A 62 -1.59 7.61 -2.33
CA PHE A 62 -1.96 8.30 -1.08
C PHE A 62 -1.77 9.82 -1.11
N ARG A 63 -1.11 10.35 -2.15
CA ARG A 63 -1.04 11.79 -2.41
C ARG A 63 -2.34 12.32 -3.00
N ASP A 64 -2.97 11.55 -3.89
CA ASP A 64 -4.24 11.91 -4.53
C ASP A 64 -5.43 11.88 -3.54
N LYS A 65 -5.37 11.01 -2.52
CA LYS A 65 -6.38 10.93 -1.43
C LYS A 65 -6.29 12.07 -0.39
N SER A 66 -5.57 13.15 -0.69
CA SER A 66 -5.32 14.29 0.22
C SER A 66 -6.34 15.41 0.12
#